data_AF-A0A258D854-F1
#
_entry.id   AF-A0A258D854-F1
#
_cell.length_a   1.000
_cell.length_b   1.000
_cell.length_c   1.000
_cell.angle_alpha   90.00
_cell.angle_beta   90.00
_cell.angle_gamma   90.00
#
_symmetry.space_group_name_H-M   'P 1'
#
loop_
_entity.id
_entity.type
_entity.pdbx_description
1 polymer ?
#
loop_
_entity_poly.entity_id
_entity_poly.type
_entity_poly.pdbx_seq_one_letter_code
_entity_poly.pdbx_strand_id
1 'polypeptide(L)'
;DDGAHAAVVDAVTRACRTAGDFAQALGPADGAPLPLWTALFQETYKAELRVEKAGREVSILTYDPERYERVMEAVWADEGRALSREARTGLLKAWRLRRALGKPLNVARLVKAAFTFQGAARYAAWKIQRHTGVRVEVTPWRERHPILAAPGVLLKVWRERRQAA
;
A
#
# COMPACT_ATOMS: atom_id res chain seq x y z
N ASP A 1 -24.39 2.54 20.86
CA ASP A 1 -25.35 2.70 19.75
C ASP A 1 -25.25 1.44 18.90
N ASP A 2 -26.31 0.64 18.91
CA ASP A 2 -26.33 -0.69 18.33
C ASP A 2 -26.33 -0.66 16.80
N GLY A 3 -26.86 0.42 16.20
CA GLY A 3 -26.83 0.61 14.74
C GLY A 3 -25.42 0.84 14.21
N ALA A 4 -24.63 1.68 14.89
CA ALA A 4 -23.23 1.91 14.54
C ALA A 4 -22.40 0.63 14.67
N HIS A 5 -22.66 -0.18 15.72
CA HIS A 5 -21.99 -1.46 15.93
C HIS A 5 -22.23 -2.44 14.77
N ALA A 6 -23.49 -2.65 14.39
CA ALA A 6 -23.84 -3.55 13.28
C ALA A 6 -23.20 -3.11 11.94
N ALA A 7 -23.18 -1.81 11.66
CA ALA A 7 -22.58 -1.27 10.44
C ALA A 7 -21.07 -1.52 10.37
N VAL A 8 -20.36 -1.40 11.49
CA VAL A 8 -18.91 -1.69 11.55
C VAL A 8 -18.65 -3.17 11.34
N VAL A 9 -19.43 -4.05 11.98
CA VAL A 9 -19.30 -5.51 11.80
C VAL A 9 -19.50 -5.89 10.34
N ASP A 10 -20.56 -5.38 9.68
CA ASP A 10 -20.79 -5.65 8.26
C ASP A 10 -19.63 -5.16 7.37
N ALA A 11 -19.13 -3.95 7.62
CA ALA A 11 -18.02 -3.39 6.86
C ALA A 11 -16.74 -4.23 7.01
N VAL A 12 -16.43 -4.69 8.22
CA VAL A 12 -15.27 -5.56 8.48
C VAL A 12 -15.45 -6.93 7.83
N THR A 13 -16.64 -7.53 7.94
CA THR A 13 -16.96 -8.82 7.30
C THR A 13 -16.79 -8.73 5.78
N ARG A 14 -17.33 -7.69 5.14
CA ARG A 14 -17.15 -7.45 3.70
C ARG A 14 -15.69 -7.26 3.32
N ALA A 15 -14.90 -6.57 4.15
CA ALA A 15 -13.47 -6.41 3.93
C ALA A 15 -12.74 -7.75 3.99
N CYS A 16 -13.06 -8.60 4.98
CA CYS A 16 -12.48 -9.94 5.13
C CYS A 16 -12.82 -10.84 3.94
N ARG A 17 -14.09 -10.91 3.52
CA ARG A 17 -14.54 -11.66 2.33
C ARG A 17 -13.81 -11.21 1.07
N THR A 18 -13.82 -9.89 0.80
CA THR A 18 -13.13 -9.31 -0.36
C THR A 18 -11.64 -9.67 -0.36
N ALA A 19 -10.98 -9.59 0.79
CA ALA A 19 -9.58 -9.94 0.89
C ALA A 19 -9.34 -11.46 0.68
N GLY A 20 -10.20 -12.31 1.26
CA GLY A 20 -10.19 -13.76 1.07
C GLY A 20 -10.37 -14.15 -0.41
N ASP A 21 -11.34 -13.56 -1.10
CA ASP A 21 -11.57 -13.73 -2.53
C ASP A 21 -10.32 -13.42 -3.37
N PHE A 22 -9.69 -12.26 -3.13
CA PHE A 22 -8.47 -11.90 -3.85
C PHE A 22 -7.30 -12.83 -3.48
N ALA A 23 -7.18 -13.26 -2.22
CA ALA A 23 -6.16 -14.20 -1.79
C ALA A 23 -6.31 -15.55 -2.50
N GLN A 24 -7.53 -16.08 -2.59
CA GLN A 24 -7.85 -17.30 -3.35
C GLN A 24 -7.59 -17.13 -4.86
N ALA A 25 -7.94 -15.97 -5.43
CA ALA A 25 -7.77 -15.72 -6.85
C ALA A 25 -6.29 -15.55 -7.26
N LEU A 26 -5.47 -14.88 -6.43
CA LEU A 26 -4.07 -14.58 -6.71
C LEU A 26 -3.11 -15.69 -6.26
N GLY A 27 -3.50 -16.44 -5.24
CA GLY A 27 -2.70 -17.51 -4.65
C GLY A 27 -2.70 -18.82 -5.44
N PRO A 28 -1.97 -19.84 -4.93
CA PRO A 28 -1.99 -21.19 -5.48
C PRO A 28 -3.41 -21.80 -5.39
N ALA A 29 -3.75 -22.63 -6.38
CA ALA A 29 -4.99 -23.41 -6.33
C ALA A 29 -4.98 -24.34 -5.11
N ASP A 30 -6.12 -24.42 -4.40
CA ASP A 30 -6.30 -25.23 -3.19
C ASP A 30 -5.25 -24.97 -2.09
N GLY A 31 -4.69 -23.76 -2.06
CA GLY A 31 -3.65 -23.37 -1.10
C GLY A 31 -4.14 -23.32 0.34
N ALA A 32 -3.24 -23.62 1.28
CA ALA A 32 -3.45 -23.32 2.69
C ALA A 32 -3.57 -21.79 2.92
N PRO A 33 -4.17 -21.34 4.04
CA PRO A 33 -4.39 -19.91 4.29
C PRO A 33 -3.12 -19.05 4.15
N LEU A 34 -2.00 -19.48 4.73
CA LEU A 34 -0.75 -18.70 4.73
C LEU A 34 -0.21 -18.42 3.32
N PRO A 35 -0.05 -19.41 2.41
CA PRO A 35 0.29 -19.15 1.00
C PRO A 35 -0.68 -18.20 0.28
N LEU A 36 -1.99 -18.33 0.51
CA LEU A 36 -3.00 -17.47 -0.10
C LEU A 36 -2.84 -16.01 0.36
N TRP A 37 -2.72 -15.79 1.67
CA TRP A 37 -2.49 -14.47 2.24
C TRP A 37 -1.15 -13.88 1.80
N THR A 38 -0.10 -14.70 1.74
CA THR A 38 1.22 -14.28 1.26
C THR A 38 1.14 -13.75 -0.16
N ALA A 39 0.45 -14.46 -1.07
CA ALA A 39 0.27 -14.01 -2.45
C ALA A 39 -0.49 -12.68 -2.53
N LEU A 40 -1.58 -12.52 -1.77
CA LEU A 40 -2.32 -11.27 -1.70
C LEU A 40 -1.42 -10.12 -1.21
N PHE A 41 -0.74 -10.30 -0.09
CA PHE A 41 0.08 -9.24 0.51
C PHE A 41 1.21 -8.85 -0.45
N GLN A 42 1.92 -9.80 -1.03
CA GLN A 42 2.94 -9.50 -2.04
C GLN A 42 2.39 -8.65 -3.20
N GLU A 43 1.18 -8.95 -3.67
CA GLU A 43 0.55 -8.15 -4.73
C GLU A 43 0.15 -6.75 -4.25
N THR A 44 -0.33 -6.58 -3.01
CA THR A 44 -0.64 -5.24 -2.45
C THR A 44 0.60 -4.34 -2.40
N TYR A 45 1.75 -4.90 -1.99
CA TYR A 45 3.03 -4.18 -1.99
C TYR A 45 3.51 -3.82 -3.41
N LYS A 46 3.20 -4.64 -4.42
CA LYS A 46 3.50 -4.31 -5.82
C LYS A 46 2.57 -3.23 -6.39
N ALA A 47 1.33 -3.17 -5.92
CA ALA A 47 0.31 -2.24 -6.38
C ALA A 47 0.48 -0.81 -5.83
N GLU A 48 1.01 -0.68 -4.62
CA GLU A 48 1.14 0.61 -3.94
C GLU A 48 2.59 1.15 -3.93
N LEU A 49 2.72 2.48 -3.95
CA LEU A 49 3.99 3.14 -3.64
C LEU A 49 4.21 3.17 -2.12
N ARG A 50 4.86 2.14 -1.57
CA ARG A 50 5.24 2.06 -0.14
C ARG A 50 6.76 2.14 0.02
N VAL A 51 7.22 2.89 1.01
CA VAL A 51 8.63 2.97 1.40
C VAL A 51 8.87 2.03 2.58
N GLU A 52 8.77 0.72 2.32
CA GLU A 52 8.97 -0.33 3.31
C GLU A 52 10.09 -1.27 2.84
N LYS A 53 10.80 -1.90 3.79
CA LYS A 53 11.83 -2.90 3.45
C LYS A 53 11.15 -4.13 2.82
N ALA A 54 11.81 -4.74 1.85
CA ALA A 54 11.37 -6.02 1.29
C ALA A 54 11.23 -7.07 2.41
N GLY A 55 10.17 -7.90 2.36
CA GLY A 55 9.88 -8.91 3.37
C GLY A 55 9.00 -8.42 4.53
N ARG A 56 8.58 -7.15 4.54
CA ARG A 56 7.65 -6.62 5.56
C ARG A 56 6.30 -7.33 5.50
N GLU A 57 5.85 -7.69 4.30
CA GLU A 57 4.64 -8.48 4.05
C GLU A 57 4.65 -9.81 4.81
N VAL A 58 5.80 -10.48 4.86
CA VAL A 58 5.96 -11.75 5.57
C VAL A 58 5.89 -11.51 7.08
N SER A 59 6.54 -10.45 7.58
CA SER A 59 6.53 -10.15 9.03
C SER A 59 5.14 -9.91 9.61
N ILE A 60 4.20 -9.40 8.80
CA ILE A 60 2.81 -9.17 9.21
C ILE A 60 2.10 -10.51 9.39
N LEU A 61 2.26 -11.43 8.44
CA LEU A 61 1.62 -12.74 8.47
C LEU A 61 2.21 -13.64 9.56
N THR A 62 3.52 -13.55 9.80
CA THR A 62 4.19 -14.35 10.84
C THR A 62 3.95 -13.84 12.25
N TYR A 63 3.51 -12.59 12.43
CA TYR A 63 3.25 -12.01 13.75
C TYR A 63 2.02 -12.64 14.43
N ASP A 64 0.97 -12.91 13.65
CA ASP A 64 -0.28 -13.51 14.15
C ASP A 64 -0.89 -14.43 13.08
N PRO A 65 -0.27 -15.60 12.83
CA PRO A 65 -0.72 -16.52 11.79
C PRO A 65 -2.12 -17.07 12.06
N GLU A 66 -2.46 -17.32 13.33
CA GLU A 66 -3.76 -17.87 13.72
C GLU A 66 -4.92 -16.95 13.35
N ARG A 67 -4.73 -15.62 13.45
CA ARG A 67 -5.75 -14.67 13.00
C ARG A 67 -6.06 -14.84 11.52
N TYR A 68 -5.04 -15.00 10.67
CA TYR A 68 -5.22 -15.15 9.23
C TYR A 68 -5.83 -16.49 8.85
N GLU A 69 -5.53 -17.53 9.63
CA GLU A 69 -6.18 -18.84 9.52
C GLU A 69 -7.66 -18.73 9.85
N ARG A 70 -8.02 -18.21 11.02
CA ARG A 70 -9.44 -18.02 11.44
C ARG A 70 -10.24 -17.17 10.46
N VAL A 71 -9.65 -16.11 9.90
CA VAL A 71 -10.33 -15.28 8.90
C VAL A 71 -10.58 -16.07 7.62
N MET A 72 -9.62 -16.85 7.14
CA MET A 72 -9.80 -17.66 5.93
C MET A 72 -10.81 -18.79 6.15
N GLU A 73 -10.78 -19.44 7.30
CA GLU A 73 -11.78 -20.46 7.67
C GLU A 73 -13.19 -19.88 7.71
N ALA A 74 -13.36 -18.68 8.29
CA ALA A 74 -14.66 -18.00 8.31
C ALA A 74 -15.15 -17.63 6.90
N VAL A 75 -14.25 -17.17 6.02
CA VAL A 75 -14.58 -16.89 4.62
C VAL A 75 -14.99 -18.18 3.90
N TRP A 76 -14.23 -19.26 4.07
CA TRP A 76 -14.54 -20.55 3.45
C TRP A 76 -15.81 -21.20 3.96
N ALA A 77 -16.17 -21.00 5.22
CA ALA A 77 -17.42 -21.49 5.79
C ALA A 77 -18.65 -20.84 5.11
N ASP A 78 -18.48 -19.63 4.59
CA ASP A 78 -19.56 -18.83 4.02
C ASP A 78 -19.59 -18.86 2.48
N GLU A 79 -18.43 -18.81 1.84
CA GLU A 79 -18.29 -18.70 0.37
C GLU A 79 -17.74 -19.98 -0.28
N GLY A 80 -17.22 -20.92 0.51
CA GLY A 80 -16.55 -22.12 0.02
C GLY A 80 -15.07 -21.90 -0.35
N ARG A 81 -14.35 -23.01 -0.55
CA ARG A 81 -12.91 -23.00 -0.89
C ARG A 81 -12.63 -22.89 -2.39
N ALA A 82 -13.63 -23.22 -3.21
CA ALA A 82 -13.47 -23.34 -4.65
C ALA A 82 -14.03 -22.10 -5.35
N LEU A 83 -13.14 -21.34 -6.00
CA LEU A 83 -13.55 -20.30 -6.95
C LEU A 83 -13.81 -20.91 -8.32
N SER A 84 -14.98 -20.63 -8.89
CA SER A 84 -15.23 -20.95 -10.31
C SER A 84 -14.22 -20.23 -11.21
N ARG A 85 -13.97 -20.78 -12.40
CA ARG A 85 -13.02 -20.19 -13.35
C ARG A 85 -13.45 -18.77 -13.75
N GLU A 86 -14.75 -18.56 -13.87
CA GLU A 86 -15.39 -17.30 -14.20
C GLU A 86 -15.17 -16.27 -13.08
N ALA A 87 -15.44 -16.66 -11.83
CA ALA A 87 -15.22 -15.81 -10.66
C ALA A 87 -13.74 -15.42 -10.51
N ARG A 88 -12.84 -16.41 -10.61
CA ARG A 88 -11.39 -16.17 -10.56
C ARG A 88 -10.93 -15.21 -11.65
N THR A 89 -11.44 -15.36 -12.87
CA THR A 89 -11.10 -14.46 -13.99
C THR A 89 -11.59 -13.03 -13.74
N GLY A 90 -12.80 -12.87 -13.19
CA GLY A 90 -13.35 -11.58 -12.78
C GLY A 90 -12.49 -10.88 -11.74
N LEU A 91 -12.13 -11.59 -10.67
CA LEU A 91 -11.26 -11.07 -9.61
C LEU A 91 -9.87 -10.68 -10.15
N LEU A 92 -9.24 -11.50 -10.99
CA LEU A 92 -7.95 -11.17 -11.59
C LEU A 92 -8.00 -9.91 -12.47
N LYS A 93 -9.08 -9.71 -13.25
CA LYS A 93 -9.29 -8.46 -14.01
C LYS A 93 -9.44 -7.27 -13.08
N ALA A 94 -10.25 -7.41 -12.03
CA ALA A 94 -10.48 -6.39 -11.01
C ALA A 94 -9.17 -6.03 -10.28
N TRP A 95 -8.29 -7.01 -10.05
CA TRP A 95 -6.96 -6.79 -9.46
C TRP A 95 -6.02 -6.05 -10.39
N ARG A 96 -5.98 -6.40 -11.68
CA ARG A 96 -5.16 -5.70 -12.68
C ARG A 96 -5.46 -4.21 -12.74
N LEU A 97 -6.74 -3.84 -12.68
CA LEU A 97 -7.14 -2.43 -12.62
C LEU A 97 -6.63 -1.75 -11.35
N ARG A 98 -6.82 -2.38 -10.18
CA ARG A 98 -6.31 -1.87 -8.89
C ARG A 98 -4.79 -1.67 -8.91
N ARG A 99 -4.06 -2.66 -9.44
CA ARG A 99 -2.60 -2.59 -9.58
C ARG A 99 -2.15 -1.51 -10.56
N ALA A 100 -2.86 -1.32 -11.67
CA ALA A 100 -2.56 -0.28 -12.64
C ALA A 100 -2.83 1.14 -12.07
N LEU A 101 -3.88 1.30 -11.28
CA LEU A 101 -4.27 2.59 -10.70
C LEU A 101 -3.58 2.92 -9.37
N GLY A 102 -3.09 1.93 -8.63
CA GLY A 102 -2.54 2.14 -7.28
C GLY A 102 -1.39 3.14 -7.22
N LYS A 103 -0.35 2.95 -8.04
CA LYS A 103 0.80 3.88 -8.09
C LYS A 103 0.42 5.26 -8.62
N PRO A 104 -0.29 5.40 -9.77
CA PRO A 104 -0.75 6.70 -10.25
C PRO A 104 -1.59 7.47 -9.22
N LEU A 105 -2.53 6.80 -8.54
CA LEU A 105 -3.36 7.45 -7.52
C LEU A 105 -2.54 7.89 -6.31
N ASN A 106 -1.57 7.09 -5.87
CA ASN A 106 -0.65 7.52 -4.80
C ASN A 106 0.19 8.73 -5.21
N VAL A 107 0.70 8.75 -6.45
CA VAL A 107 1.43 9.92 -6.98
C VAL A 107 0.51 11.13 -7.06
N ALA A 108 -0.69 10.99 -7.61
CA ALA A 108 -1.67 12.08 -7.69
C ALA A 108 -2.02 12.64 -6.29
N ARG A 109 -2.10 11.76 -5.28
CA ARG A 109 -2.30 12.18 -3.88
C ARG A 109 -1.13 12.98 -3.34
N LEU A 110 0.12 12.58 -3.64
CA LEU A 110 1.32 13.34 -3.27
C LEU A 110 1.38 14.69 -3.98
N VAL A 111 1.09 14.71 -5.28
CA VAL A 111 0.99 15.92 -6.10
C VAL A 111 -0.03 16.88 -5.51
N LYS A 112 -1.25 16.40 -5.23
CA LYS A 112 -2.30 17.19 -4.58
C LYS A 112 -1.84 17.72 -3.23
N ALA A 113 -1.29 16.87 -2.36
CA ALA A 113 -0.82 17.26 -1.04
C ALA A 113 0.27 18.36 -1.11
N ALA A 114 1.16 18.30 -2.10
CA ALA A 114 2.19 19.30 -2.30
C ALA A 114 1.63 20.70 -2.59
N PHE A 115 0.43 20.81 -3.16
CA PHE A 115 -0.23 22.09 -3.44
C PHE A 115 -1.29 22.50 -2.43
N THR A 116 -1.93 21.54 -1.75
CA THR A 116 -3.02 21.84 -0.79
C THR A 116 -2.53 22.03 0.63
N PHE A 117 -1.36 21.48 0.98
CA PHE A 117 -0.82 21.60 2.34
C PHE A 117 0.12 22.81 2.45
N GLN A 118 -0.26 23.80 3.25
CA GLN A 118 0.58 24.96 3.51
C GLN A 118 1.91 24.53 4.16
N GLY A 119 3.03 24.95 3.57
CA GLY A 119 4.36 24.58 4.06
C GLY A 119 4.83 23.17 3.67
N ALA A 120 4.17 22.49 2.72
CA ALA A 120 4.59 21.16 2.23
C ALA A 120 6.07 21.12 1.81
N ALA A 121 6.56 22.16 1.11
CA ALA A 121 7.95 22.27 0.69
C ALA A 121 8.92 22.35 1.88
N ARG A 122 8.56 23.11 2.93
CA ARG A 122 9.34 23.23 4.18
C ARG A 122 9.35 21.93 4.96
N TYR A 123 8.20 21.27 5.09
CA TYR A 123 8.10 19.96 5.73
C TYR A 123 8.93 18.90 4.98
N ALA A 124 8.85 18.87 3.66
CA ALA A 124 9.65 17.96 2.84
C ALA A 124 11.16 18.22 3.01
N ALA A 125 11.59 19.48 2.96
CA ALA A 125 12.98 19.86 3.18
C ALA A 125 13.50 19.45 4.56
N TRP A 126 12.71 19.70 5.62
CA TRP A 126 13.02 19.24 6.98
C TRP A 126 13.16 17.73 7.05
N LYS A 127 12.23 16.99 6.43
CA LYS A 127 12.23 15.52 6.44
C LYS A 127 13.45 14.96 5.72
N ILE A 128 13.85 15.57 4.60
CA ILE A 128 15.08 15.22 3.88
C ILE A 128 16.28 15.45 4.79
N GLN A 129 16.45 16.65 5.33
CA GLN A 129 17.58 16.99 6.20
C GLN A 129 17.67 16.07 7.41
N ARG A 130 16.55 15.72 8.04
CA ARG A 130 16.51 14.80 9.19
C ARG A 130 17.06 13.42 8.86
N HIS A 131 16.82 12.91 7.65
CA HIS A 131 17.23 11.55 7.26
C HIS A 131 18.56 11.51 6.51
N THR A 132 18.99 12.60 5.88
CA THR A 132 20.21 12.62 5.05
C THR A 132 21.30 13.54 5.57
N GLY A 133 21.01 14.41 6.54
CA GLY A 133 21.91 15.47 7.01
C GLY A 133 22.02 16.67 6.05
N VAL A 134 21.55 16.53 4.80
CA VAL A 134 21.69 17.55 3.76
C VAL A 134 20.68 18.68 3.96
N ARG A 135 21.19 19.91 4.13
CA ARG A 135 20.34 21.09 4.25
C ARG A 135 19.75 21.47 2.88
N VAL A 136 18.42 21.43 2.81
CA VAL A 136 17.66 21.85 1.63
C VAL A 136 17.06 23.22 1.90
N GLU A 137 17.57 24.25 1.22
CA GLU A 137 16.98 25.58 1.29
C GLU A 137 15.67 25.65 0.49
N VAL A 138 14.63 26.20 1.11
CA VAL A 138 13.33 26.42 0.47
C VAL A 138 13.26 27.86 0.01
N THR A 139 13.38 28.06 -1.30
CA THR A 139 13.21 29.38 -1.92
C THR A 139 11.73 29.65 -2.21
N PRO A 140 11.31 30.92 -2.38
CA PRO A 140 9.92 31.26 -2.72
C PRO A 140 9.41 30.56 -4.00
N TRP A 141 10.30 30.29 -4.95
CA TRP A 141 9.96 29.54 -6.15
C TRP A 141 9.73 28.04 -5.86
N ARG A 142 10.57 27.42 -5.01
CA ARG A 142 10.39 26.01 -4.59
C ARG A 142 9.13 25.81 -3.75
N GLU A 143 8.74 26.84 -3.01
CA GLU A 143 7.49 26.82 -2.26
C GLU A 143 6.25 26.92 -3.16
N ARG A 144 6.32 27.71 -4.24
CA ARG A 144 5.25 27.79 -5.24
C ARG A 144 5.19 26.60 -6.21
N HIS A 145 6.35 25.97 -6.48
CA HIS A 145 6.46 24.88 -7.44
C HIS A 145 7.21 23.65 -6.87
N PRO A 146 6.67 23.01 -5.80
CA PRO A 146 7.38 21.94 -5.08
C PRO A 146 7.71 20.72 -5.93
N ILE A 147 6.86 20.38 -6.90
CA ILE A 147 7.10 19.22 -7.80
C ILE A 147 8.23 19.52 -8.79
N LEU A 148 8.26 20.72 -9.38
CA LEU A 148 9.32 21.12 -10.30
C LEU A 148 10.67 21.26 -9.58
N ALA A 149 10.63 21.60 -8.28
CA ALA A 149 11.82 21.68 -7.45
C ALA A 149 12.40 20.31 -7.03
N ALA A 150 11.57 19.26 -7.00
CA ALA A 150 11.95 17.97 -6.44
C ALA A 150 13.17 17.30 -7.12
N PRO A 151 13.30 17.25 -8.46
CA PRO A 151 14.46 16.65 -9.12
C PRO A 151 15.79 17.31 -8.73
N GLY A 152 15.83 18.64 -8.65
CA GLY A 152 17.03 19.38 -8.27
C GLY A 152 17.45 19.12 -6.82
N VAL A 153 16.47 19.01 -5.91
CA VAL A 153 16.72 18.67 -4.50
C VAL A 153 17.27 17.24 -4.37
N LEU A 154 16.69 16.28 -5.10
CA LEU A 154 17.15 14.88 -5.10
C LEU A 154 18.58 14.74 -5.63
N LEU A 155 18.93 15.44 -6.72
CA LEU A 155 20.28 15.44 -7.27
C LEU A 155 21.30 16.04 -6.29
N LYS A 156 20.95 17.14 -5.61
CA LYS A 156 21.80 17.76 -4.58
C LYS A 156 22.10 16.76 -3.46
N VAL A 157 21.05 16.15 -2.91
CA VAL A 157 21.17 15.17 -1.82
C VAL A 157 22.01 13.96 -2.25
N TRP A 158 21.81 13.45 -3.47
CA TRP A 158 22.58 12.32 -3.98
C TRP A 158 24.08 12.64 -4.13
N ARG A 159 24.42 13.83 -4.67
CA ARG A 159 25.82 14.25 -4.83
C ARG A 159 26.52 14.40 -3.48
N GLU A 160 25.90 15.07 -2.52
CA GLU A 160 26.49 15.29 -1.20
C GLU A 160 26.68 13.97 -0.42
N ARG A 161 25.71 13.04 -0.51
CA ARG A 161 25.87 11.71 0.11
C ARG A 161 26.99 10.88 -0.50
N ARG A 162 27.28 11.06 -1.79
CA ARG A 162 28.36 10.35 -2.49
C ARG A 162 29.75 10.93 -2.19
N GLN A 163 29.82 12.20 -1.77
CA GLN A 163 31.06 12.85 -1.35
C GLN A 163 31.39 12.59 0.13
N ALA A 164 30.37 12.33 0.95
CA ALA A 164 30.52 12.02 2.37
C ALA A 164 30.71 10.52 2.68
N ALA A 165 30.69 9.66 1.66
CA ALA A 165 30.92 8.21 1.73
C ALA A 165 32.27 7.86 1.11
#